data_AF-W2IMW9-F1
#
_entry.id   AF-W2IMW9-F1
#
_cell.length_a   1.000
_cell.length_b   1.000
_cell.length_c   1.000
_cell.angle_alpha   90.00
_cell.angle_beta   90.00
_cell.angle_gamma   90.00
#
_symmetry.space_group_name_H-M   'P 1'
#
loop_
_entity.id
_entity.type
_entity.pdbx_description
1 polymer ?
#
loop_
_entity_poly.entity_id
_entity_poly.type
_entity_poly.pdbx_seq_one_letter_code
_entity_poly.pdbx_strand_id
1 'polypeptide(L)'
;MRSWCTGDDDDLYLRETNESTAFCPHGVTTHPCTGRILYTNRSSKDDDAEFLWPWEGLRCDAFTDPTTVTHIYLPDESLYCELAKIDLSVMVSLEQLDLSGNQLFGEIPAWLGDMTMLRMLSLAENQLTGDIPSSLAGNDAFEQINLSSNNLTASTLQFFDAFHRLQHLDISNNKN
;
A
#
# COMPACT_ATOMS: atom_id res chain seq x y z
N MET A 1 -6.32 -14.60 9.43
CA MET A 1 -5.15 -14.22 8.62
C MET A 1 -5.64 -13.25 7.57
N ARG A 2 -4.99 -12.09 7.37
CA ARG A 2 -5.28 -11.22 6.22
C ARG A 2 -4.02 -11.19 5.37
N SER A 3 -4.11 -11.72 4.16
CA SER A 3 -3.07 -11.69 3.14
C SER A 3 -3.18 -10.38 2.35
N TRP A 4 -2.07 -9.91 1.79
CA TRP A 4 -2.00 -8.68 0.98
C TRP A 4 -2.21 -8.93 -0.52
N CYS A 5 -2.40 -10.21 -0.89
CA CYS A 5 -2.99 -10.75 -2.13
C CYS A 5 -2.04 -11.20 -3.25
N THR A 6 -2.32 -12.41 -3.78
CA THR A 6 -2.00 -12.88 -5.15
C THR A 6 -2.94 -14.04 -5.64
N GLY A 7 -4.22 -14.11 -5.22
CA GLY A 7 -5.24 -15.09 -5.71
C GLY A 7 -6.15 -15.74 -4.64
N ASP A 8 -7.46 -15.90 -4.93
CA ASP A 8 -8.53 -16.42 -4.00
C ASP A 8 -8.44 -17.95 -3.70
N ASP A 9 -9.07 -18.38 -2.60
CA ASP A 9 -9.03 -19.68 -1.89
C ASP A 9 -9.26 -21.01 -2.67
N ASP A 10 -9.43 -21.02 -4.01
CA ASP A 10 -9.75 -22.24 -4.80
C ASP A 10 -8.61 -22.75 -5.71
N ASP A 11 -7.46 -22.06 -5.82
CA ASP A 11 -6.38 -22.42 -6.77
C ASP A 11 -5.17 -23.14 -6.12
N LEU A 12 -5.45 -24.06 -5.19
CA LEU A 12 -4.42 -24.89 -4.54
C LEU A 12 -3.74 -25.94 -5.44
N TYR A 13 -3.94 -25.90 -6.77
CA TYR A 13 -3.38 -26.93 -7.66
C TYR A 13 -2.52 -26.46 -8.82
N LEU A 14 -2.36 -25.16 -9.10
CA LEU A 14 -1.50 -24.74 -10.21
C LEU A 14 -0.79 -23.43 -9.91
N ARG A 15 0.38 -23.51 -9.25
CA ARG A 15 1.64 -22.86 -9.67
C ARG A 15 2.75 -23.06 -8.62
N GLU A 16 3.35 -24.25 -8.65
CA GLU A 16 4.82 -24.29 -8.58
C GLU A 16 5.31 -23.83 -9.96
N THR A 17 5.89 -22.63 -10.05
CA THR A 17 7.10 -22.31 -10.83
C THR A 17 7.30 -20.79 -10.91
N ASN A 18 8.49 -20.37 -10.47
CA ASN A 18 9.16 -19.08 -10.66
C ASN A 18 8.91 -17.98 -9.60
N GLU A 19 9.79 -18.00 -8.60
CA GLU A 19 10.51 -16.87 -7.98
C GLU A 19 9.96 -15.46 -8.23
N SER A 20 9.14 -14.96 -7.29
CA SER A 20 9.11 -13.57 -6.75
C SER A 20 7.72 -13.28 -6.16
N THR A 21 7.35 -13.96 -5.08
CA THR A 21 6.10 -13.74 -4.36
C THR A 21 6.39 -13.03 -3.05
N ALA A 22 6.07 -11.74 -2.97
CA ALA A 22 6.06 -11.00 -1.72
C ALA A 22 4.95 -11.57 -0.82
N PHE A 23 5.32 -12.41 0.14
CA PHE A 23 4.39 -12.91 1.15
C PHE A 23 4.42 -11.98 2.36
N CYS A 24 3.28 -11.39 2.72
CA CYS A 24 3.07 -10.99 4.11
C CYS A 24 2.87 -12.25 4.96
N PRO A 25 3.61 -12.45 6.07
CA PRO A 25 3.35 -13.58 6.93
C PRO A 25 1.92 -13.53 7.46
N HIS A 26 1.27 -14.66 7.30
CA HIS A 26 -0.03 -14.97 7.85
C HIS A 26 -0.16 -14.49 9.31
N GLY A 27 -0.99 -13.47 9.56
CA GLY A 27 -1.51 -13.18 10.90
C GLY A 27 -1.02 -11.92 11.62
N VAL A 28 -0.57 -10.88 10.93
CA VAL A 28 -0.36 -9.58 11.61
C VAL A 28 -1.70 -8.96 11.97
N THR A 29 -2.11 -9.14 13.21
CA THR A 29 -3.34 -8.57 13.77
C THR A 29 -3.12 -7.22 14.42
N THR A 30 -1.88 -6.84 14.77
CA THR A 30 -1.51 -5.50 15.24
C THR A 30 0.02 -5.34 15.17
N HIS A 31 0.53 -4.34 14.47
CA HIS A 31 1.93 -3.86 14.46
C HIS A 31 3.02 -4.80 13.88
N PRO A 32 3.35 -4.71 12.56
CA PRO A 32 4.39 -5.54 11.93
C PRO A 32 5.83 -5.22 12.38
N CYS A 33 6.08 -4.06 12.99
CA CYS A 33 7.43 -3.67 13.38
C CYS A 33 7.78 -4.07 14.82
N THR A 34 8.28 -5.29 15.00
CA THR A 34 9.29 -5.58 16.03
C THR A 34 10.38 -6.51 15.47
N GLY A 35 11.51 -5.92 15.09
CA GLY A 35 12.80 -6.59 14.89
C GLY A 35 13.87 -5.81 15.64
N ARG A 36 14.67 -6.48 16.47
CA ARG A 36 15.67 -5.84 17.34
C ARG A 36 16.78 -5.24 16.46
N ILE A 37 16.94 -3.92 16.44
CA ILE A 37 18.14 -3.28 15.86
C ILE A 37 19.33 -3.63 16.76
N LEU A 38 20.07 -4.68 16.40
CA LEU A 38 21.40 -4.90 16.96
C LEU A 38 22.36 -4.01 16.19
N TYR A 39 22.69 -2.85 16.77
CA TYR A 39 23.89 -2.13 16.39
C TYR A 39 25.09 -3.05 16.66
N THR A 40 25.61 -3.74 15.65
CA THR A 40 26.94 -4.34 15.76
C THR A 40 27.97 -3.28 15.40
N ASN A 41 28.57 -2.73 16.46
CA ASN A 41 29.80 -1.99 16.34
C ASN A 41 30.85 -2.91 15.69
N ARG A 42 31.52 -2.37 14.68
CA ARG A 42 32.33 -3.09 13.69
C ARG A 42 33.63 -3.61 14.32
N SER A 43 33.61 -4.80 14.93
CA SER A 43 34.79 -5.66 15.09
C SER A 43 34.49 -7.00 15.78
N SER A 44 34.09 -8.02 15.03
CA SER A 44 34.49 -9.40 15.31
C SER A 44 34.14 -10.27 14.12
N LYS A 45 35.15 -10.96 13.61
CA LYS A 45 34.99 -12.17 12.81
C LYS A 45 34.32 -13.17 13.73
N ASP A 46 33.03 -13.40 13.60
CA ASP A 46 32.35 -14.62 13.99
C ASP A 46 31.06 -14.68 13.15
N ASP A 47 30.90 -15.80 12.48
CA ASP A 47 29.70 -16.20 11.76
C ASP A 47 28.50 -16.22 12.75
N ASP A 48 27.28 -15.98 12.23
CA ASP A 48 25.98 -15.86 12.96
C ASP A 48 25.46 -14.44 13.24
N ALA A 49 25.55 -13.54 12.25
CA ALA A 49 24.59 -12.43 12.15
C ALA A 49 23.33 -12.93 11.41
N GLU A 50 22.40 -13.52 12.14
CA GLU A 50 21.05 -13.80 11.65
C GLU A 50 20.42 -12.50 11.11
N PHE A 51 20.08 -12.52 9.83
CA PHE A 51 19.36 -11.45 9.16
C PHE A 51 17.96 -11.29 9.77
N LEU A 52 17.78 -10.33 10.67
CA LEU A 52 16.44 -9.92 11.13
C LEU A 52 15.92 -8.84 10.17
N TRP A 53 15.21 -9.27 9.13
CA TRP A 53 14.71 -8.40 8.06
C TRP A 53 13.68 -7.37 8.58
N PRO A 54 13.80 -6.07 8.26
CA PRO A 54 12.62 -5.24 8.06
C PRO A 54 11.89 -5.78 6.82
N TRP A 55 10.56 -5.85 6.88
CA TRP A 55 9.78 -6.35 5.74
C TRP A 55 10.03 -5.40 4.57
N GLU A 56 10.47 -5.92 3.42
CA GLU A 56 10.71 -5.09 2.25
C GLU A 56 9.44 -4.29 1.94
N GLY A 57 9.61 -2.98 1.77
CA GLY A 57 8.50 -2.06 1.54
C GLY A 57 7.85 -1.40 2.77
N LEU A 58 7.91 -2.00 3.97
CA LEU A 58 7.29 -1.40 5.16
C LEU A 58 8.28 -0.51 5.93
N ARG A 59 7.83 0.69 6.32
CA ARG A 59 8.56 1.54 7.27
C ARG A 59 7.68 1.93 8.44
N CYS A 60 8.30 1.98 9.62
CA CYS A 60 7.65 2.35 10.87
C CYS A 60 8.25 3.62 11.46
N ASP A 61 7.48 4.28 12.33
CA ASP A 61 7.95 5.44 13.07
C ASP A 61 9.04 5.05 14.09
N ALA A 62 10.30 5.17 13.69
CA ALA A 62 11.42 4.84 14.57
C ALA A 62 11.58 5.79 15.78
N PHE A 63 10.89 6.94 15.80
CA PHE A 63 11.13 8.02 16.76
C PHE A 63 10.07 8.10 17.86
N THR A 64 8.80 7.92 17.53
CA THR A 64 7.72 8.02 18.53
C THR A 64 7.17 6.67 18.97
N ASP A 65 7.02 5.73 18.03
CA ASP A 65 6.58 4.37 18.31
C ASP A 65 7.04 3.40 17.20
N PRO A 66 8.09 2.59 17.46
CA PRO A 66 8.69 1.71 16.46
C PRO A 66 7.74 0.60 15.99
N THR A 67 6.56 0.46 16.60
CA THR A 67 5.54 -0.52 16.23
C THR A 67 4.54 0.03 15.20
N THR A 68 4.47 1.36 15.05
CA THR A 68 3.51 2.05 14.19
C THR A 68 4.00 2.12 12.74
N VAL A 69 3.23 1.53 11.81
CA VAL A 69 3.49 1.62 10.36
C VAL A 69 3.12 3.00 9.84
N THR A 70 4.06 3.61 9.13
CA THR A 70 3.87 4.92 8.51
C THR A 70 4.01 4.86 6.99
N HIS A 71 4.72 3.88 6.45
CA HIS A 71 4.88 3.75 5.00
C HIS A 71 4.74 2.31 4.55
N ILE A 72 4.08 2.13 3.42
CA ILE A 72 4.01 0.89 2.67
C ILE A 72 4.43 1.21 1.23
N TYR A 73 5.47 0.55 0.76
CA TYR A 73 5.96 0.62 -0.61
C TYR A 73 6.06 -0.79 -1.18
N LEU A 74 5.06 -1.20 -1.95
CA LEU A 74 5.02 -2.50 -2.62
C LEU A 74 4.81 -2.31 -4.14
N PRO A 75 5.64 -1.50 -4.82
CA PRO A 75 5.53 -1.37 -6.27
C PRO A 75 6.03 -2.65 -6.98
N ASP A 76 5.40 -3.02 -8.08
CA ASP A 76 5.82 -4.13 -8.94
C ASP A 76 5.87 -5.53 -8.25
N GLU A 77 5.17 -5.71 -7.14
CA GLU A 77 5.16 -6.95 -6.34
C GLU A 77 4.21 -8.03 -6.88
N SER A 78 3.63 -7.83 -8.07
CA SER A 78 2.68 -8.74 -8.71
C SER A 78 1.43 -9.05 -7.86
N LEU A 79 1.03 -8.13 -6.97
CA LEU A 79 -0.15 -8.30 -6.11
C LEU A 79 -1.41 -8.43 -6.95
N TYR A 80 -2.22 -9.44 -6.68
CA TYR A 80 -3.45 -9.73 -7.42
C TYR A 80 -4.63 -9.96 -6.48
N CYS A 81 -5.51 -8.96 -6.38
CA CYS A 81 -6.84 -9.04 -5.79
C CYS A 81 -7.67 -7.78 -6.05
N GLU A 82 -8.90 -7.82 -5.57
CA GLU A 82 -9.74 -6.64 -5.45
C GLU A 82 -9.20 -5.69 -4.36
N LEU A 83 -8.92 -4.43 -4.71
CA LEU A 83 -8.35 -3.43 -3.79
C LEU A 83 -9.18 -3.27 -2.51
N ALA A 84 -10.50 -3.36 -2.60
CA ALA A 84 -11.39 -3.26 -1.45
C ALA A 84 -11.21 -4.41 -0.42
N LYS A 85 -10.61 -5.54 -0.81
CA LYS A 85 -10.30 -6.65 0.10
C LYS A 85 -9.07 -6.37 0.97
N ILE A 86 -8.21 -5.42 0.58
CA ILE A 86 -7.08 -4.99 1.40
C ILE A 86 -7.64 -4.16 2.57
N ASP A 87 -7.47 -4.65 3.80
CA ASP A 87 -7.91 -3.93 4.99
C ASP A 87 -6.74 -3.21 5.66
N LEU A 88 -6.67 -1.90 5.42
CA LEU A 88 -5.72 -0.99 6.06
C LEU A 88 -6.37 -0.14 7.15
N SER A 89 -7.62 -0.41 7.55
CA SER A 89 -8.38 0.43 8.49
C SER A 89 -7.74 0.57 9.87
N VAL A 90 -6.88 -0.38 10.25
CA VAL A 90 -6.11 -0.37 11.51
C VAL A 90 -4.83 0.46 11.43
N MET A 91 -4.39 0.85 10.22
CA MET A 91 -3.15 1.61 9.99
C MET A 91 -3.43 3.11 10.00
N VAL A 92 -3.96 3.60 11.12
CA VAL A 92 -4.42 4.99 11.28
C VAL A 92 -3.31 6.05 11.13
N SER A 93 -2.05 5.64 11.31
CA SER A 93 -0.86 6.50 11.18
C SER A 93 -0.16 6.36 9.83
N LEU A 94 -0.77 5.67 8.86
CA LEU A 94 -0.14 5.50 7.55
C LEU A 94 -0.07 6.84 6.82
N GLU A 95 1.14 7.21 6.42
CA GLU A 95 1.46 8.47 5.73
C GLU A 95 1.67 8.29 4.23
N GLN A 96 2.22 7.14 3.81
CA GLN A 96 2.48 6.86 2.40
C GLN A 96 2.09 5.44 2.03
N LEU A 97 1.35 5.32 0.94
CA LEU A 97 0.92 4.05 0.36
C LEU A 97 1.25 4.04 -1.13
N ASP A 98 2.18 3.17 -1.51
CA ASP A 98 2.51 2.89 -2.90
C ASP A 98 2.25 1.41 -3.21
N LEU A 99 1.26 1.17 -4.06
CA LEU A 99 0.90 -0.14 -4.60
C LEU A 99 0.94 -0.12 -6.14
N SER A 100 1.74 0.77 -6.74
CA SER A 100 1.83 0.91 -8.19
C SER A 100 2.41 -0.32 -8.89
N GLY A 101 2.12 -0.49 -10.18
CA GLY A 101 2.70 -1.60 -10.97
C GLY A 101 2.22 -3.00 -10.56
N ASN A 102 1.05 -3.09 -9.93
CA ASN A 102 0.45 -4.35 -9.50
C ASN A 102 -0.72 -4.77 -10.40
N GLN A 103 -1.40 -5.86 -10.03
CA GLN A 103 -2.54 -6.41 -10.74
C GLN A 103 -3.83 -6.23 -9.91
N LEU A 104 -3.91 -5.13 -9.14
CA LEU A 104 -5.08 -4.82 -8.32
C LEU A 104 -6.25 -4.42 -9.22
N PHE A 105 -7.44 -4.94 -8.89
CA PHE A 105 -8.66 -4.70 -9.66
C PHE A 105 -9.82 -4.26 -8.76
N GLY A 106 -10.98 -4.03 -9.36
CA GLY A 106 -12.17 -3.52 -8.66
C GLY A 106 -12.18 -2.00 -8.55
N GLU A 107 -12.98 -1.48 -7.62
CA GLU A 107 -13.14 -0.03 -7.40
C GLU A 107 -12.17 0.50 -6.35
N ILE A 108 -11.88 1.80 -6.40
CA ILE A 108 -11.18 2.48 -5.31
C ILE A 108 -12.14 2.59 -4.12
N PRO A 109 -11.83 1.96 -2.98
CA PRO A 109 -12.75 1.96 -1.86
C PRO A 109 -12.78 3.31 -1.13
N ALA A 110 -13.96 3.69 -0.65
CA ALA A 110 -14.19 4.99 0.00
C ALA A 110 -13.35 5.18 1.29
N TRP A 111 -13.00 4.09 1.98
CA TRP A 111 -12.23 4.13 3.22
C TRP A 111 -10.82 4.71 3.05
N LEU A 112 -10.27 4.76 1.83
CA LEU A 112 -9.01 5.47 1.56
C LEU A 112 -9.14 6.98 1.86
N GLY A 113 -10.34 7.54 1.71
CA GLY A 113 -10.64 8.91 2.10
C GLY A 113 -10.62 9.12 3.62
N ASP A 114 -10.87 8.08 4.42
CA ASP A 114 -10.89 8.18 5.89
C ASP A 114 -9.47 8.12 6.50
N MET A 115 -8.45 7.84 5.70
CA MET A 115 -7.04 7.76 6.14
C MET A 115 -6.44 9.16 6.34
N THR A 116 -6.82 9.83 7.43
CA THR A 116 -6.50 11.24 7.71
C THR A 116 -5.03 11.60 7.87
N MET A 117 -4.12 10.62 7.91
CA MET A 117 -2.67 10.84 7.92
C MET A 117 -2.00 10.56 6.56
N LEU A 118 -2.75 10.00 5.60
CA LEU A 118 -2.22 9.56 4.31
C LEU A 118 -1.98 10.77 3.41
N ARG A 119 -0.70 11.06 3.14
CA ARG A 119 -0.24 12.22 2.37
C ARG A 119 0.09 11.85 0.95
N MET A 120 0.56 10.62 0.72
CA MET A 120 0.94 10.10 -0.59
C MET A 120 0.19 8.80 -0.87
N LEU A 121 -0.52 8.76 -1.99
CA LEU A 121 -1.20 7.59 -2.51
C LEU A 121 -0.79 7.35 -3.97
N SER A 122 -0.17 6.21 -4.24
CA SER A 122 0.12 5.75 -5.59
C SER A 122 -0.55 4.40 -5.83
N LEU A 123 -1.50 4.40 -6.76
CA LEU A 123 -2.18 3.20 -7.29
C LEU A 123 -1.98 3.09 -8.81
N ALA A 124 -0.96 3.78 -9.34
CA ALA A 124 -0.69 3.84 -10.77
C ALA A 124 -0.43 2.44 -11.36
N GLU A 125 -0.68 2.28 -12.66
CA GLU A 125 -0.33 1.04 -13.37
C GLU A 125 -0.97 -0.21 -12.74
N ASN A 126 -2.29 -0.14 -12.50
CA ASN A 126 -3.10 -1.25 -12.01
C ASN A 126 -4.31 -1.48 -12.95
N GLN A 127 -5.25 -2.32 -12.55
CA GLN A 127 -6.46 -2.67 -13.32
C GLN A 127 -7.73 -2.10 -12.68
N LEU A 128 -7.61 -1.00 -11.92
CA LEU A 128 -8.72 -0.40 -11.18
C LEU A 128 -9.78 0.17 -12.12
N THR A 129 -11.04 0.05 -11.73
CA THR A 129 -12.23 0.45 -12.51
C THR A 129 -13.18 1.29 -11.66
N GLY A 130 -14.26 1.79 -12.26
CA GLY A 130 -15.27 2.59 -11.57
C GLY A 130 -14.85 4.06 -11.40
N ASP A 131 -15.67 4.81 -10.68
CA ASP A 131 -15.44 6.24 -10.46
C ASP A 131 -14.40 6.49 -9.35
N ILE A 132 -13.68 7.60 -9.45
CA ILE A 132 -12.86 8.11 -8.35
C ILE A 132 -13.81 8.54 -7.21
N PRO A 133 -13.69 7.99 -5.99
CA PRO A 133 -14.61 8.30 -4.91
C PRO A 133 -14.38 9.71 -4.38
N SER A 134 -15.48 10.45 -4.16
CA SER A 134 -15.44 11.81 -3.62
C SER A 134 -14.84 11.91 -2.21
N SER A 135 -14.81 10.79 -1.47
CA SER A 135 -14.18 10.74 -0.14
C SER A 135 -12.68 11.03 -0.19
N LEU A 136 -11.98 10.76 -1.31
CA LEU A 136 -10.58 11.16 -1.45
C LEU A 136 -10.41 12.68 -1.40
N ALA A 137 -11.36 13.43 -1.97
CA ALA A 137 -11.34 14.89 -1.97
C ALA A 137 -11.73 15.51 -0.62
N GLY A 138 -12.41 14.75 0.25
CA GLY A 138 -12.72 15.18 1.61
C GLY A 138 -11.55 15.03 2.59
N ASN A 139 -10.43 14.43 2.17
CA ASN A 139 -9.27 14.21 3.01
C ASN A 139 -8.24 15.34 2.82
N ASP A 140 -8.11 16.16 3.86
CA ASP A 140 -7.21 17.32 3.88
C ASP A 140 -5.72 16.96 3.99
N ALA A 141 -5.36 15.69 4.17
CA ALA A 141 -3.97 15.28 4.31
C ALA A 141 -3.28 14.98 2.97
N PHE A 142 -4.04 14.61 1.92
CA PHE A 142 -3.44 14.26 0.63
C PHE A 142 -2.66 15.42 0.03
N GLU A 143 -1.39 15.17 -0.24
CA GLU A 143 -0.46 16.06 -0.94
C GLU A 143 -0.19 15.55 -2.35
N GLN A 144 -0.14 14.23 -2.54
CA GLN A 144 0.17 13.59 -3.82
C GLN A 144 -0.73 12.38 -4.06
N ILE A 145 -1.41 12.38 -5.20
CA ILE A 145 -2.24 11.26 -5.65
C ILE A 145 -1.83 10.89 -7.08
N ASN A 146 -1.44 9.63 -7.29
CA ASN A 146 -1.19 9.08 -8.62
C ASN A 146 -2.11 7.87 -8.87
N LEU A 147 -3.07 8.05 -9.77
CA LEU A 147 -4.03 7.04 -10.23
C LEU A 147 -3.86 6.76 -11.73
N SER A 148 -2.75 7.19 -12.32
CA SER A 148 -2.52 7.07 -13.76
C SER A 148 -2.49 5.61 -14.23
N SER A 149 -2.74 5.41 -15.52
CA SER A 149 -2.62 4.09 -16.16
C SER A 149 -3.50 3.03 -15.49
N ASN A 150 -4.78 3.35 -15.32
CA ASN A 150 -5.82 2.45 -14.81
C ASN A 150 -7.03 2.46 -15.77
N ASN A 151 -8.15 1.84 -15.38
CA ASN A 151 -9.41 1.82 -16.11
C ASN A 151 -10.51 2.66 -15.42
N LEU A 152 -10.12 3.70 -14.66
CA LEU A 152 -11.03 4.53 -13.88
C LEU A 152 -11.84 5.47 -14.77
N THR A 153 -13.03 5.82 -14.30
CA THR A 153 -13.85 6.91 -14.86
C THR A 153 -13.76 8.13 -13.95
N ALA A 154 -13.77 9.31 -14.56
CA ALA A 154 -13.56 10.58 -13.88
C ALA A 154 -14.85 11.41 -13.81
N SER A 155 -16.01 10.75 -13.96
CA SER A 155 -17.35 11.35 -14.10
C SER A 155 -17.71 12.27 -12.94
N THR A 156 -17.16 11.98 -11.76
CA THR A 156 -17.55 12.56 -10.47
C THR A 156 -16.69 13.74 -10.03
N LEU A 157 -15.67 14.14 -10.80
CA LEU A 157 -14.65 15.15 -10.47
C LEU A 157 -15.14 16.61 -10.26
N GLN A 158 -16.41 16.82 -9.90
CA GLN A 158 -16.93 18.11 -9.43
C GLN A 158 -16.35 18.54 -8.07
N PHE A 159 -15.51 17.71 -7.43
CA PHE A 159 -14.95 17.93 -6.10
C PHE A 159 -13.46 18.33 -6.10
N PHE A 160 -12.87 18.73 -7.23
CA PHE A 160 -11.47 19.18 -7.26
C PHE A 160 -11.18 20.36 -6.31
N ASP A 161 -12.16 21.25 -6.17
CA ASP A 161 -12.05 22.41 -5.27
C ASP A 161 -12.02 22.02 -3.78
N ALA A 162 -12.33 20.76 -3.44
CA ALA A 162 -12.32 20.27 -2.07
C ALA A 162 -10.93 19.81 -1.59
N PHE A 163 -9.97 19.62 -2.51
CA PHE A 163 -8.60 19.28 -2.12
C PHE A 163 -7.85 20.51 -1.62
N HIS A 164 -7.72 20.65 -0.30
CA HIS A 164 -7.10 21.83 0.30
C HIS A 164 -5.56 21.80 0.35
N ARG A 165 -4.95 20.61 0.31
CA ARG A 165 -3.49 20.42 0.40
C ARG A 165 -2.83 19.72 -0.79
N LEU A 166 -3.63 19.29 -1.77
CA LEU A 166 -3.13 18.52 -2.90
C LEU A 166 -2.20 19.38 -3.76
N GLN A 167 -0.99 18.88 -3.98
CA GLN A 167 0.06 19.53 -4.78
C GLN A 167 0.25 18.83 -6.12
N HIS A 168 0.01 17.53 -6.15
CA HIS A 168 0.16 16.71 -7.34
C HIS A 168 -1.01 15.74 -7.48
N LEU A 169 -1.64 15.76 -8.65
CA LEU A 169 -2.64 14.80 -9.05
C LEU A 169 -2.34 14.30 -10.46
N ASP A 170 -2.14 13.00 -10.60
CA ASP A 170 -2.06 12.35 -11.90
C ASP A 170 -3.20 11.34 -12.06
N ILE A 171 -4.05 11.60 -13.05
CA ILE A 171 -5.15 10.72 -13.48
C ILE A 171 -5.03 10.34 -14.96
N SER A 172 -3.87 10.59 -15.57
CA SER A 172 -3.63 10.34 -16.99
C SER A 172 -3.78 8.87 -17.35
N ASN A 173 -4.04 8.56 -18.63
CA ASN A 173 -4.19 7.18 -19.12
C ASN A 173 -5.30 6.38 -18.40
N ASN A 174 -6.42 7.02 -18.10
CA ASN A 174 -7.66 6.38 -17.63
C ASN A 174 -8.76 6.44 -18.70
N LYS A 175 -9.95 5.86 -18.42
CA LYS A 175 -11.10 5.94 -19.33
C LYS A 175 -11.73 7.33 -19.24
N ASN A 176 -11.34 8.20 -20.18
CA ASN A 176 -11.97 9.51 -20.39
C ASN A 176 -13.43 9.39 -20.85
#